data_AF-A0A8H7BWF7-F1
#
_entry.id   AF-A0A8H7BWF7-F1
#
_cell.length_a   1.000
_cell.length_b   1.000
_cell.length_c   1.000
_cell.angle_alpha   90.00
_cell.angle_beta   90.00
_cell.angle_gamma   90.00
#
_symmetry.space_group_name_H-M   'P 1'
#
loop_
_entity.id
_entity.type
_entity.pdbx_description
1 polymer ?
#
loop_
_entity_poly.entity_id
_entity_poly.type
_entity_poly.pdbx_seq_one_letter_code
_entity_poly.pdbx_strand_id
1 'polypeptide(L)'
;MNALGIVFHENRKLLCTWYMMTNIEKNLSGKFKEVEVKKTCADLVKDTIESQTLEQFNQALRSFRKLARDESLYLENAKGNTYSYFEAEWLSCVEKWAGFYTRQLKHFGCTTTQRVESGQRALKRNLVALRPLDETEESTETDVLLLSKKYLQNLYCHVSKRALIALYFVKFWKQKIEGATVLAKSGLGMEYLADVTSRSKRFRRSMIFQKNDI
;
A
#
# COMPACT_ATOMS: atom_id res chain seq x y z
N MET A 1 17.52 1.28 -0.13
CA MET A 1 17.22 1.83 -1.47
C MET A 1 15.72 1.81 -1.71
N ASN A 2 15.13 2.94 -2.14
CA ASN A 2 13.72 3.02 -2.46
C ASN A 2 13.44 2.39 -3.83
N ALA A 3 12.92 1.16 -3.87
CA ALA A 3 12.63 0.43 -5.12
C ALA A 3 11.70 1.20 -6.07
N LEU A 4 10.72 1.94 -5.53
CA LEU A 4 9.84 2.80 -6.33
C LEU A 4 10.59 3.97 -6.96
N GLY A 5 11.65 4.46 -6.30
CA GLY A 5 12.53 5.49 -6.86
C GLY A 5 13.28 5.04 -8.10
N ILE A 6 13.65 3.76 -8.16
CA ILE A 6 14.41 3.18 -9.27
C ILE A 6 13.49 2.89 -10.45
N VAL A 7 12.35 2.23 -10.20
CA VAL A 7 11.43 1.80 -11.27
C VAL A 7 10.54 2.94 -11.77
N PHE A 8 10.07 3.80 -10.87
CA PHE A 8 9.14 4.89 -11.17
C PHE A 8 9.71 6.22 -10.69
N HIS A 9 10.80 6.64 -11.31
CA HIS A 9 11.51 7.86 -10.93
C HIS A 9 10.67 9.13 -11.19
N GLU A 10 9.89 9.15 -12.28
CA GLU A 10 9.04 10.29 -12.67
C GLU A 10 7.75 10.40 -11.83
N ASN A 11 7.33 9.31 -11.18
CA ASN A 11 6.09 9.30 -10.41
C ASN A 11 6.29 9.98 -9.05
N ARG A 12 5.44 10.98 -8.77
CA ARG A 12 5.32 11.54 -7.42
C ARG A 12 4.74 10.49 -6.48
N LYS A 13 5.46 10.22 -5.39
CA LYS A 13 5.08 9.21 -4.39
C LYS A 13 4.33 9.92 -3.28
N LEU A 14 3.05 9.60 -3.13
CA LEU A 14 2.20 10.11 -2.06
C LEU A 14 2.09 9.09 -0.94
N LEU A 15 1.93 9.58 0.29
CA LEU A 15 1.61 8.73 1.43
C LEU A 15 0.10 8.61 1.58
N CYS A 16 -0.34 7.44 2.03
CA CYS A 16 -1.73 7.18 2.33
C CYS A 16 -2.10 7.86 3.67
N THR A 17 -3.03 8.82 3.61
CA THR A 17 -3.51 9.56 4.79
C THR A 17 -4.09 8.65 5.87
N TRP A 18 -4.84 7.62 5.46
CA TRP A 18 -5.40 6.62 6.37
C TRP A 18 -4.32 5.86 7.16
N TYR A 19 -3.26 5.41 6.47
CA TYR A 19 -2.16 4.70 7.12
C TYR A 19 -1.38 5.62 8.07
N MET A 20 -1.18 6.88 7.66
CA MET A 20 -0.54 7.89 8.47
C MET A 20 -1.33 8.16 9.76
N MET A 21 -2.64 8.39 9.68
CA MET A 21 -3.50 8.57 10.86
C MET A 21 -3.50 7.35 11.76
N THR A 22 -3.55 6.14 11.19
CA THR A 22 -3.47 4.89 11.98
C THR A 22 -2.16 4.79 12.76
N ASN A 23 -1.03 5.17 12.15
CA ASN A 23 0.27 5.17 12.84
C ASN A 23 0.35 6.24 13.93
N ILE A 24 -0.23 7.40 13.68
CA ILE A 24 -0.27 8.49 14.65
C ILE A 24 -1.14 8.10 15.84
N GLU A 25 -2.34 7.56 15.63
CA GLU A 25 -3.20 7.07 16.70
C GLU A 25 -2.53 5.99 17.57
N LYS A 26 -1.76 5.09 16.94
CA LYS A 26 -0.94 4.11 17.67
C LYS A 26 0.15 4.78 18.50
N ASN A 27 0.84 5.79 17.95
CA ASN A 27 1.86 6.55 18.69
C ASN A 27 1.25 7.32 19.87
N LEU A 28 0.05 7.86 19.72
CA LEU A 28 -0.69 8.58 20.76
C LEU A 28 -1.25 7.65 21.85
N SER A 29 -1.39 6.34 21.57
CA SER A 29 -2.02 5.40 22.47
C SER A 29 -1.21 5.21 23.75
N GLY A 30 -1.86 5.39 24.91
CA GLY A 30 -1.22 5.24 26.22
C GLY A 30 -0.19 6.32 26.55
N LYS A 31 -0.22 7.49 25.88
CA LYS A 31 0.69 8.60 26.16
C LYS A 31 0.07 9.73 26.98
N PHE A 32 -1.21 10.02 26.80
CA PHE A 32 -1.88 11.17 27.41
C PHE A 32 -2.64 10.75 28.68
N LYS A 33 -2.71 11.66 29.65
CA LYS A 33 -3.53 11.51 30.87
C LYS A 33 -5.02 11.49 30.53
N GLU A 34 -5.44 12.39 29.65
CA GLU A 34 -6.84 12.60 29.28
C GLU A 34 -7.12 12.13 27.84
N VAL A 35 -8.29 11.51 27.65
CA VAL A 35 -8.70 10.96 26.35
C VAL A 35 -9.04 12.08 25.37
N GLU A 36 -9.59 13.17 25.87
CA GLU A 36 -9.99 14.37 25.13
C GLU A 36 -8.76 15.08 24.54
N VAL A 37 -7.67 15.14 25.29
CA VAL A 37 -6.38 15.67 24.81
C VAL A 37 -5.82 14.80 23.69
N LYS A 38 -5.85 13.47 23.84
CA LYS A 38 -5.46 12.53 22.79
C LYS A 38 -6.27 12.77 21.51
N LYS A 39 -7.59 12.90 21.63
CA LYS A 39 -8.48 13.15 20.49
C LYS A 39 -8.16 14.47 19.81
N THR A 40 -8.04 15.54 20.58
CA THR A 40 -7.68 16.89 20.09
C THR A 40 -6.34 16.87 19.35
N CYS A 41 -5.37 16.12 19.88
CA CYS A 41 -4.06 15.95 19.25
C CYS A 41 -4.16 15.24 17.89
N ALA A 42 -4.96 14.18 17.79
CA ALA A 42 -5.23 13.49 16.52
C ALA A 42 -5.99 14.39 15.52
N ASP A 43 -6.97 15.15 15.98
CA ASP A 43 -7.74 16.08 15.15
C ASP A 43 -6.86 17.20 14.58
N LEU A 44 -5.96 17.78 15.39
CA LEU A 44 -5.01 18.79 14.92
C LEU A 44 -4.03 18.24 13.87
N VAL A 45 -3.58 17.00 14.02
CA VAL A 45 -2.81 16.32 12.97
C VAL A 45 -3.66 16.19 11.71
N LYS A 46 -4.89 15.69 11.83
CA LYS A 46 -5.79 15.53 10.69
C LYS A 46 -5.99 16.86 9.95
N ASP A 47 -6.13 17.96 10.67
CA ASP A 47 -6.23 19.31 10.08
C ASP A 47 -4.97 19.68 9.29
N THR A 48 -3.77 19.29 9.73
CA THR A 48 -2.56 19.49 8.91
C THR A 48 -2.62 18.70 7.60
N ILE A 49 -3.15 17.47 7.63
CA ILE A 49 -3.29 16.63 6.45
C ILE A 49 -4.32 17.20 5.48
N GLU A 50 -5.45 17.66 6.00
CA GLU A 50 -6.59 18.10 5.20
C GLU A 50 -6.51 19.57 4.78
N SER A 51 -5.55 20.33 5.33
CA SER A 51 -5.29 21.73 5.03
C SER A 51 -5.31 22.04 3.54
N GLN A 52 -5.98 23.13 3.18
CA GLN A 52 -6.15 23.57 1.80
C GLN A 52 -5.08 24.59 1.40
N THR A 53 -4.63 25.40 2.36
CA THR A 53 -3.62 26.44 2.17
C THR A 53 -2.45 26.24 3.12
N LEU A 54 -1.32 26.86 2.78
CA LEU A 54 -0.12 26.86 3.62
C LEU A 54 -0.39 27.52 4.98
N GLU A 55 -1.23 28.56 5.02
CA GLU A 55 -1.63 29.26 6.23
C GLU A 55 -2.41 28.34 7.17
N GLN A 56 -3.40 27.61 6.65
CA GLN A 56 -4.16 26.62 7.42
C GLN A 56 -3.26 25.52 7.96
N PHE A 57 -2.35 25.02 7.13
CA PHE A 57 -1.35 24.03 7.54
C PHE A 57 -0.49 24.55 8.70
N ASN A 58 0.08 25.75 8.54
CA ASN A 58 0.95 26.34 9.56
C ASN A 58 0.21 26.64 10.85
N GLN A 59 -1.05 27.06 10.77
CA GLN A 59 -1.89 27.27 11.95
C GLN A 59 -2.15 25.96 12.70
N ALA A 60 -2.61 24.92 12.00
CA ALA A 60 -2.85 23.60 12.59
C ALA A 60 -1.55 23.02 13.18
N LEU A 61 -0.43 23.13 12.46
CA LEU A 61 0.87 22.63 12.93
C LEU A 61 1.36 23.36 14.18
N ARG A 62 1.16 24.69 14.28
CA ARG A 62 1.50 25.45 15.50
C ARG A 62 0.66 25.00 16.69
N SER A 63 -0.64 24.83 16.51
CA SER A 63 -1.55 24.33 17.55
C SER A 63 -1.15 22.93 17.99
N PHE A 64 -0.90 22.02 17.04
CA PHE A 64 -0.41 20.68 17.31
C PHE A 64 0.91 20.70 18.07
N ARG A 65 1.89 21.49 17.60
CA ARG A 65 3.20 21.62 18.26
C ARG A 65 3.08 22.08 19.71
N LYS A 66 2.23 23.08 19.96
CA LYS A 66 2.00 23.59 21.32
C LYS A 66 1.46 22.49 22.23
N LEU A 67 0.40 21.81 21.80
CA LEU A 67 -0.23 20.74 22.58
C LEU A 67 0.70 19.53 22.76
N ALA A 68 1.32 19.08 21.67
CA ALA A 68 2.11 17.86 21.66
C ALA A 68 3.47 17.98 22.36
N ARG A 69 3.96 19.20 22.63
CA ARG A 69 5.17 19.45 23.42
C ARG A 69 4.90 19.74 24.90
N ASP A 70 3.64 19.87 25.31
CA ASP A 70 3.31 20.11 26.70
C ASP A 70 3.43 18.81 27.50
N GLU A 71 4.56 18.66 28.21
CA GLU A 71 4.88 17.47 29.01
C GLU A 71 3.91 17.24 30.16
N SER A 72 3.21 18.28 30.63
CA SER A 72 2.23 18.16 31.73
C SER A 72 1.02 17.29 31.35
N LEU A 73 0.74 17.14 30.06
CA LEU A 73 -0.38 16.38 29.51
C LEU A 73 -0.09 14.87 29.35
N TYR A 74 1.18 14.47 29.48
CA TYR A 74 1.63 13.08 29.28
C TYR A 74 1.61 12.30 30.58
N LEU A 75 1.44 10.97 30.48
CA LEU A 75 1.69 10.04 31.58
C LEU A 75 3.20 10.04 31.91
N GLU A 76 3.55 9.86 33.18
CA GLU A 76 4.95 9.92 33.66
C GLU A 76 5.87 8.90 32.97
N ASN A 77 5.31 7.76 32.54
CA ASN A 77 6.03 6.69 31.87
C ASN A 77 5.97 6.78 30.33
N ALA A 78 5.43 7.86 29.76
CA ALA A 78 5.33 8.02 28.32
C ALA A 78 6.72 8.17 27.69
N LYS A 79 7.02 7.33 26.70
CA LYS A 79 8.27 7.43 25.93
C LYS A 79 8.22 8.61 24.95
N GLY A 80 8.76 9.74 25.38
CA GLY A 80 8.97 10.94 24.57
C GLY A 80 7.68 11.62 24.11
N ASN A 81 7.80 12.91 23.78
CA ASN A 81 6.65 13.66 23.29
C ASN A 81 6.28 13.27 21.84
N THR A 82 5.00 13.34 21.52
CA THR A 82 4.43 12.98 20.22
C THR A 82 4.99 13.86 19.10
N TYR A 83 5.29 15.14 19.39
CA TYR A 83 5.79 16.06 18.36
C TYR A 83 7.13 15.61 17.80
N SER A 84 8.03 15.09 18.63
CA SER A 84 9.36 14.66 18.19
C SER A 84 9.28 13.49 17.20
N TYR A 85 8.37 12.54 17.45
CA TYR A 85 8.05 11.47 16.49
C TYR A 85 7.48 12.06 15.19
N PHE A 86 6.54 13.01 15.30
CA PHE A 86 5.89 13.58 14.13
C PHE A 86 6.85 14.41 13.25
N GLU A 87 7.73 15.16 13.89
CA GLU A 87 8.75 15.98 13.25
C GLU A 87 9.78 15.11 12.50
N ALA A 88 10.28 14.05 13.13
CA ALA A 88 11.25 13.15 12.51
C ALA A 88 10.64 12.37 11.32
N GLU A 89 9.49 11.74 11.54
CA GLU A 89 8.92 10.79 10.57
C GLU A 89 8.12 11.47 9.45
N TRP A 90 7.34 12.51 9.78
CA TRP A 90 6.34 13.04 8.84
C TRP A 90 6.72 14.41 8.26
N LEU A 91 7.25 15.33 9.07
CA LEU A 91 7.61 16.67 8.56
C LEU A 91 8.75 16.64 7.54
N SER A 92 9.64 15.65 7.63
CA SER A 92 10.74 15.43 6.67
C SER A 92 10.26 15.09 5.25
N CYS A 93 8.99 14.72 5.07
CA CYS A 93 8.40 14.40 3.78
C CYS A 93 7.00 15.01 3.58
N VAL A 94 6.80 16.23 4.10
CA VAL A 94 5.52 16.97 4.08
C VAL A 94 4.88 17.06 2.70
N GLU A 95 5.70 17.15 1.64
CA GLU A 95 5.26 17.24 0.24
C GLU A 95 4.49 16.01 -0.24
N LYS A 96 4.60 14.87 0.46
CA LYS A 96 3.98 13.61 0.07
C LYS A 96 2.57 13.42 0.66
N TRP A 97 2.16 14.25 1.61
CA TRP A 97 0.93 13.99 2.37
C TRP A 97 0.11 15.23 2.71
N ALA A 98 0.72 16.41 2.85
CA ALA A 98 -0.05 17.59 3.22
C ALA A 98 -1.01 17.99 2.08
N GLY A 99 -2.27 18.27 2.44
CA GLY A 99 -3.34 18.55 1.49
C GLY A 99 -2.97 19.68 0.51
N PHE A 100 -2.42 20.78 1.01
CA PHE A 100 -2.08 21.93 0.18
C PHE A 100 -0.97 21.64 -0.87
N TYR A 101 -0.09 20.66 -0.62
CA TYR A 101 0.87 20.17 -1.63
C TYR A 101 0.21 19.16 -2.57
N THR A 102 -0.44 18.16 -1.99
CA THR A 102 -0.94 17.01 -2.75
C THR A 102 -2.06 17.41 -3.71
N ARG A 103 -2.94 18.35 -3.34
CA ARG A 103 -4.04 18.88 -4.18
C ARG A 103 -3.60 19.49 -5.51
N GLN A 104 -2.33 19.91 -5.62
CA GLN A 104 -1.77 20.41 -6.88
C GLN A 104 -1.58 19.29 -7.91
N LEU A 105 -1.71 18.03 -7.49
CA LEU A 105 -1.62 16.86 -8.33
C LEU A 105 -3.00 16.49 -8.87
N LYS A 106 -3.04 16.07 -10.14
CA LYS A 106 -4.29 15.58 -10.74
C LYS A 106 -4.68 14.24 -10.10
N HIS A 107 -5.67 14.28 -9.22
CA HIS A 107 -6.12 13.10 -8.49
C HIS A 107 -7.14 12.23 -9.24
N PHE A 108 -7.70 12.69 -10.37
CA PHE A 108 -8.73 11.96 -11.15
C PHE A 108 -9.87 11.37 -10.29
N GLY A 109 -10.26 12.05 -9.21
CA GLY A 109 -11.28 11.56 -8.26
C GLY A 109 -10.82 10.43 -7.33
N CYS A 110 -9.55 10.05 -7.36
CA CYS A 110 -8.94 8.98 -6.55
C CYS A 110 -8.36 9.53 -5.24
N THR A 111 -9.17 10.27 -4.48
CA THR A 111 -8.79 10.83 -3.17
C THR A 111 -9.33 10.01 -1.99
N THR A 112 -10.13 8.97 -2.25
CA THR A 112 -10.92 8.30 -1.22
C THR A 112 -10.15 7.19 -0.50
N THR A 113 -10.05 7.29 0.83
CA THR A 113 -9.54 6.24 1.73
C THR A 113 -10.40 4.96 1.66
N GLN A 114 -11.66 5.10 1.23
CA GLN A 114 -12.63 4.01 1.08
C GLN A 114 -12.11 2.81 0.28
N ARG A 115 -11.31 3.03 -0.77
CA ARG A 115 -10.76 1.91 -1.56
C ARG A 115 -9.73 1.09 -0.77
N VAL A 116 -8.88 1.76 0.01
CA VAL A 116 -7.86 1.09 0.85
C VAL A 116 -8.54 0.37 2.00
N GLU A 117 -9.46 1.04 2.69
CA GLU A 117 -10.19 0.48 3.84
C GLU A 117 -11.05 -0.73 3.45
N SER A 118 -11.79 -0.64 2.34
CA SER A 118 -12.61 -1.75 1.83
C SER A 118 -11.74 -2.94 1.41
N GLY A 119 -10.63 -2.68 0.72
CA GLY A 119 -9.66 -3.72 0.35
C GLY A 119 -9.09 -4.41 1.58
N GLN A 120 -8.63 -3.67 2.59
CA GLN A 120 -8.07 -4.25 3.79
C GLN A 120 -9.13 -5.00 4.63
N ARG A 121 -10.35 -4.48 4.74
CA ARG A 121 -11.45 -5.15 5.43
C ARG A 121 -11.81 -6.47 4.76
N ALA A 122 -11.89 -6.49 3.42
CA ALA A 122 -12.12 -7.70 2.65
C ALA A 122 -11.00 -8.72 2.87
N LEU A 123 -9.74 -8.28 2.87
CA LEU A 123 -8.59 -9.15 3.11
C LEU A 123 -8.64 -9.76 4.52
N LYS A 124 -8.82 -8.94 5.56
CA LYS A 124 -8.93 -9.40 6.96
C LYS A 124 -10.06 -10.40 7.14
N ARG A 125 -11.24 -10.14 6.57
CA ARG A 125 -12.39 -11.06 6.65
C ARG A 125 -12.06 -12.43 6.06
N ASN A 126 -11.41 -12.47 4.90
CA ASN A 126 -11.03 -13.74 4.28
C ASN A 126 -9.91 -14.44 5.07
N LEU A 127 -8.93 -13.71 5.63
CA LEU A 127 -7.87 -14.30 6.44
C LEU A 127 -8.37 -14.87 7.78
N VAL A 128 -9.33 -14.21 8.43
CA VAL A 128 -9.92 -14.67 9.69
C VAL A 128 -10.76 -15.93 9.47
N ALA A 129 -11.43 -16.05 8.32
CA ALA A 129 -12.16 -17.25 7.93
C ALA A 129 -11.25 -18.47 7.67
N LEU A 130 -9.92 -18.29 7.68
CA LEU A 130 -8.93 -19.31 7.30
C LEU A 130 -8.07 -19.83 8.47
N ARG A 131 -8.45 -19.71 9.76
CA ARG A 131 -7.56 -20.14 10.87
C ARG A 131 -7.97 -21.42 11.61
N PRO A 132 -6.98 -22.20 12.10
CA PRO A 132 -5.54 -21.87 12.23
C PRO A 132 -4.68 -22.36 11.06
N LEU A 133 -3.77 -21.50 10.63
CA LEU A 133 -2.63 -21.80 9.73
C LEU A 133 -1.52 -22.56 10.48
N ASP A 134 -1.88 -23.47 11.40
CA ASP A 134 -0.94 -24.19 12.28
C ASP A 134 -1.06 -25.72 12.18
N GLU A 135 -1.58 -26.29 11.09
CA GLU A 135 -1.55 -27.76 10.96
C GLU A 135 -0.85 -28.32 9.72
N THR A 136 -0.43 -27.52 8.73
CA THR A 136 0.47 -28.02 7.67
C THR A 136 1.22 -26.89 6.97
N GLU A 137 2.54 -26.90 7.07
CA GLU A 137 3.46 -25.99 6.34
C GLU A 137 3.33 -26.10 4.80
N GLU A 138 2.56 -27.08 4.29
CA GLU A 138 2.38 -27.35 2.85
C GLU A 138 1.25 -26.54 2.16
N SER A 139 0.38 -25.82 2.89
CA SER A 139 -0.82 -25.17 2.30
C SER A 139 -0.64 -23.69 1.91
N THR A 140 0.42 -23.03 2.38
CA THR A 140 0.55 -21.57 2.32
C THR A 140 0.61 -21.00 0.90
N GLU A 141 1.22 -21.69 -0.06
CA GLU A 141 1.39 -21.16 -1.42
C GLU A 141 0.07 -21.18 -2.21
N THR A 142 -0.71 -22.25 -2.05
CA THR A 142 -2.03 -22.41 -2.67
C THR A 142 -3.06 -21.45 -2.07
N ASP A 143 -3.05 -21.27 -0.75
CA ASP A 143 -3.95 -20.35 -0.06
C ASP A 143 -3.63 -18.88 -0.36
N VAL A 144 -2.35 -18.51 -0.44
CA VAL A 144 -1.91 -17.19 -0.89
C VAL A 144 -2.28 -16.97 -2.36
N LEU A 145 -2.15 -17.99 -3.22
CA LEU A 145 -2.61 -17.93 -4.60
C LEU A 145 -4.12 -17.74 -4.70
N LEU A 146 -4.92 -18.47 -3.91
CA LEU A 146 -6.37 -18.39 -3.91
C LEU A 146 -6.87 -17.04 -3.38
N LEU A 147 -6.27 -16.54 -2.29
CA LEU A 147 -6.53 -15.23 -1.72
C LEU A 147 -6.13 -14.13 -2.70
N SER A 148 -4.95 -14.22 -3.32
CA SER A 148 -4.54 -13.29 -4.38
C SER A 148 -5.53 -13.34 -5.53
N LYS A 149 -6.08 -14.53 -5.84
CA LYS A 149 -6.99 -14.70 -6.97
C LYS A 149 -8.32 -14.01 -6.74
N LYS A 150 -8.93 -14.26 -5.59
CA LYS A 150 -10.22 -13.70 -5.17
C LYS A 150 -10.11 -12.19 -4.89
N TYR A 151 -8.99 -11.76 -4.29
CA TYR A 151 -8.69 -10.35 -4.04
C TYR A 151 -8.49 -9.57 -5.33
N LEU A 152 -7.69 -10.10 -6.28
CA LEU A 152 -7.54 -9.50 -7.60
C LEU A 152 -8.89 -9.47 -8.32
N GLN A 153 -9.65 -10.56 -8.35
CA GLN A 153 -10.99 -10.54 -8.99
C GLN A 153 -11.91 -9.43 -8.41
N ASN A 154 -11.86 -9.18 -7.10
CA ASN A 154 -12.63 -8.12 -6.46
C ASN A 154 -12.07 -6.71 -6.70
N LEU A 155 -10.74 -6.52 -6.66
CA LEU A 155 -10.12 -5.22 -6.96
C LEU A 155 -10.32 -4.80 -8.42
N TYR A 156 -10.46 -5.80 -9.29
CA TYR A 156 -10.54 -5.70 -10.73
C TYR A 156 -11.94 -6.04 -11.25
N CYS A 157 -13.00 -5.84 -10.45
CA CYS A 157 -14.39 -6.05 -10.89
C CYS A 157 -14.78 -5.18 -12.11
N HIS A 158 -14.02 -4.11 -12.37
CA HIS A 158 -14.13 -3.24 -13.56
C HIS A 158 -13.11 -3.53 -14.66
N VAL A 159 -12.22 -4.50 -14.45
CA VAL A 159 -11.25 -4.91 -15.47
C VAL A 159 -11.79 -6.16 -16.12
N SER A 160 -11.89 -6.13 -17.45
CA SER A 160 -12.52 -7.20 -18.21
C SER A 160 -11.89 -8.56 -17.85
N LYS A 161 -12.70 -9.63 -17.87
CA LYS A 161 -12.23 -11.01 -17.67
C LYS A 161 -10.96 -11.30 -18.51
N ARG A 162 -10.86 -10.69 -19.70
CA ARG A 162 -9.68 -10.75 -20.58
C ARG A 162 -8.41 -10.18 -19.96
N ALA A 163 -8.47 -9.00 -19.35
CA ALA A 163 -7.30 -8.37 -18.74
C ALA A 163 -6.86 -9.10 -17.45
N LEU A 164 -7.80 -9.66 -16.69
CA LEU A 164 -7.47 -10.57 -15.59
C LEU A 164 -6.78 -11.84 -16.08
N ILE A 165 -7.32 -12.50 -17.11
CA ILE A 165 -6.69 -13.68 -17.74
C ILE A 165 -5.28 -13.32 -18.22
N ALA A 166 -5.09 -12.15 -18.84
CA ALA A 166 -3.78 -11.70 -19.29
C ALA A 166 -2.78 -11.54 -18.11
N LEU A 167 -3.21 -10.95 -16.99
CA LEU A 167 -2.36 -10.79 -15.80
C LEU A 167 -1.97 -12.13 -15.17
N TYR A 168 -2.92 -13.06 -14.98
CA TYR A 168 -2.60 -14.41 -14.49
C TYR A 168 -1.64 -15.13 -15.41
N PHE A 169 -1.86 -15.02 -16.71
CA PHE A 169 -1.04 -15.68 -17.70
C PHE A 169 0.39 -15.13 -17.70
N VAL A 170 0.56 -13.80 -17.63
CA VAL A 170 1.89 -13.18 -17.51
C VAL A 170 2.62 -13.68 -16.27
N LYS A 171 1.93 -13.77 -15.12
CA LYS A 171 2.53 -14.28 -13.87
C LYS A 171 2.91 -15.76 -13.97
N PHE A 172 2.01 -16.59 -14.49
CA PHE A 172 2.23 -18.04 -14.68
C PHE A 172 3.44 -18.33 -15.57
N TRP A 173 3.54 -17.66 -16.72
CA TRP A 173 4.66 -17.88 -17.64
C TRP A 173 5.97 -17.31 -17.12
N LYS A 174 5.93 -16.22 -16.36
CA LYS A 174 7.14 -15.71 -15.69
C LYS A 174 7.73 -16.77 -14.76
N GLN A 175 6.91 -17.40 -13.91
CA GLN A 175 7.36 -18.48 -13.03
C GLN A 175 7.87 -19.70 -13.80
N LYS A 176 7.18 -20.13 -14.87
CA LYS A 176 7.63 -21.25 -15.71
C LYS A 176 8.98 -20.96 -16.40
N ILE A 177 9.19 -19.74 -16.88
CA ILE A 177 10.45 -19.32 -17.50
C ILE A 177 11.57 -19.27 -16.46
N GLU A 178 11.30 -18.73 -15.26
CA GLU A 178 12.28 -18.68 -14.16
C GLU A 178 12.72 -20.11 -13.75
N GLY A 179 11.77 -21.03 -13.55
CA GLY A 179 12.08 -22.43 -13.25
C GLY A 179 12.84 -23.13 -14.38
N ALA A 180 12.42 -22.93 -15.63
CA ALA A 180 13.13 -23.50 -16.78
C ALA A 180 14.54 -22.92 -16.95
N THR A 181 14.77 -21.67 -16.56
CA THR A 181 16.09 -21.03 -16.60
C THR A 181 17.03 -21.63 -15.56
N VAL A 182 16.52 -21.96 -14.38
CA VAL A 182 17.31 -22.64 -13.33
C VAL A 182 17.72 -24.04 -13.80
N LEU A 183 16.80 -24.80 -14.39
CA LEU A 183 17.06 -26.12 -14.97
C LEU A 183 18.03 -26.08 -16.16
N ALA A 184 17.92 -25.07 -17.03
CA ALA A 184 18.85 -24.87 -18.11
C ALA A 184 20.29 -24.60 -17.61
N LYS A 185 20.44 -23.83 -16.52
CA LYS A 185 21.74 -23.54 -15.90
C LYS A 185 22.42 -24.77 -15.29
N SER A 186 21.67 -25.78 -14.89
CA SER A 186 22.22 -27.07 -14.43
C SER A 186 22.51 -28.06 -15.57
N GLY A 187 22.40 -27.63 -16.84
CA GLY A 187 22.62 -28.47 -18.01
C GLY A 187 21.45 -29.42 -18.32
N LEU A 188 20.40 -29.42 -17.50
CA LEU A 188 19.26 -30.33 -17.58
C LEU A 188 17.99 -29.55 -17.90
N GLY A 189 17.86 -29.00 -19.11
CA GLY A 189 16.59 -28.35 -19.49
C GLY A 189 16.63 -27.28 -20.58
N MET A 190 17.68 -27.22 -21.41
CA MET A 190 17.73 -26.24 -22.52
C MET A 190 16.55 -26.38 -23.49
N GLU A 191 16.13 -27.61 -23.80
CA GLU A 191 14.96 -27.88 -24.64
C GLU A 191 13.64 -27.45 -23.96
N TYR A 192 13.51 -27.67 -22.65
CA TYR A 192 12.35 -27.24 -21.87
C TYR A 192 12.23 -25.71 -21.83
N LEU A 193 13.35 -25.00 -21.64
CA LEU A 193 13.38 -23.55 -21.68
C LEU A 193 12.99 -22.99 -23.05
N ALA A 194 13.45 -23.63 -24.14
CA ALA A 194 13.10 -23.24 -25.50
C ALA A 194 11.60 -23.43 -25.79
N ASP A 195 11.01 -24.57 -25.39
CA ASP A 195 9.58 -24.84 -25.54
C ASP A 195 8.73 -23.85 -24.72
N VAL A 196 9.07 -23.65 -23.45
CA VAL A 196 8.35 -22.73 -22.55
C VAL A 196 8.39 -21.30 -23.10
N THR A 197 9.54 -20.85 -23.60
CA THR A 197 9.70 -19.51 -24.18
C THR A 197 8.91 -19.37 -25.49
N SER A 198 8.92 -20.41 -26.34
CA SER A 198 8.18 -20.44 -27.61
C SER A 198 6.67 -20.35 -27.39
N ARG A 199 6.13 -21.16 -26.46
CA ARG A 199 4.70 -21.15 -26.11
C ARG A 199 4.26 -19.81 -25.52
N SER A 200 5.08 -19.20 -24.64
CA SER A 200 4.82 -17.87 -24.10
C SER A 200 4.71 -16.81 -25.22
N LYS A 201 5.63 -16.83 -26.19
CA LYS A 201 5.63 -15.89 -27.33
C LYS A 201 4.40 -16.08 -28.23
N ARG A 202 4.04 -17.34 -28.56
CA ARG A 202 2.89 -17.65 -29.42
C ARG A 202 1.59 -17.11 -28.83
N PHE A 203 1.41 -17.26 -27.52
CA PHE A 203 0.21 -16.79 -26.85
C PHE A 203 0.18 -15.27 -26.65
N ARG A 204 1.32 -14.62 -26.40
CA ARG A 204 1.37 -13.14 -26.39
C ARG A 204 0.92 -12.55 -27.73
N ARG A 205 1.29 -13.20 -28.85
CA ARG A 205 0.84 -12.79 -30.18
C ARG A 205 -0.68 -12.95 -30.34
N SER A 206 -1.27 -14.07 -29.93
CA SER A 206 -2.73 -14.26 -30.05
C SER A 206 -3.55 -13.27 -29.21
N MET A 207 -3.02 -12.78 -28.08
CA MET A 207 -3.67 -11.73 -27.30
C MET A 207 -3.56 -10.32 -27.90
N ILE A 208 -2.55 -10.06 -28.76
CA ILE A 208 -2.36 -8.75 -29.42
C ILE A 208 -3.24 -8.65 -30.67
N PHE A 209 -3.44 -9.73 -31.42
CA PHE A 209 -4.19 -9.72 -32.69
C PHE A 209 -5.71 -9.56 -32.55
N GLN A 210 -6.30 -9.77 -31.37
CA GLN A 210 -7.74 -9.54 -31.14
C GLN A 210 -8.10 -8.11 -30.71
N LYS A 211 -7.13 -7.19 -30.73
CA LYS A 211 -7.33 -5.78 -30.34
C LYS A 211 -7.76 -4.86 -31.51
N ASN A 212 -7.79 -5.37 -32.74
CA ASN A 212 -8.03 -4.59 -33.96
C ASN A 212 -9.42 -4.80 -34.59
N ASP A 213 -10.29 -5.63 -33.98
CA ASP A 213 -11.66 -5.90 -34.48
C ASP A 213 -12.75 -5.30 -33.57
N ILE A 214 -12.53 -4.10 -33.03
CA ILE A 214 -13.56 -3.28 -32.36
C ILE A 214 -13.43 -1.83 -32.82
#